data_AF-A0A7V8NKC0-F1
#
_entry.id   AF-A0A7V8NKC0-F1
#
_cell.length_a   1.000
_cell.length_b   1.000
_cell.length_c   1.000
_cell.angle_alpha   90.00
_cell.angle_beta   90.00
_cell.angle_gamma   90.00
#
_symmetry.space_group_name_H-M   'P 1'
#
loop_
_entity.id
_entity.type
_entity.pdbx_description
1 polymer ?
#
loop_
_entity_poly.entity_id
_entity_poly.type
_entity_poly.pdbx_seq_one_letter_code
_entity_poly.pdbx_strand_id
1 'polypeptide(L)'
;MHRNAPRDARRRSKVTRGAIACTAIALPVLLVAGCSSDSGGDEGGGNPSADSSAPSDDSAPSLPPGKFKALPDACGALGKKALQTLVPNATDAGGKRLGDSDAKDASTCLWSGLKKYDYRQLTITLKRFDSDASLGPADKQAGAYLKQQIAEIKDNETNKGVKEKPLKGVGQTGSTLGFTHEKKSDKGKKNEFRAQHLVSQNHNLVVTVEYEGTGFEGGDLPSADTLDKGAEKAAQRILSQVS
;
A
#
# COMPACT_ATOMS: atom_id res chain seq x y z
N MET A 1 -1.82 -15.34 69.39
CA MET A 1 -1.00 -16.28 68.59
C MET A 1 -0.76 -15.67 67.22
N HIS A 2 0.52 -15.59 66.83
CA HIS A 2 1.13 -15.29 65.53
C HIS A 2 0.74 -14.05 64.69
N ARG A 3 1.74 -13.16 64.55
CA ARG A 3 1.91 -12.05 63.60
C ARG A 3 1.85 -12.52 62.13
N ASN A 4 1.47 -11.62 61.21
CA ASN A 4 2.34 -11.23 60.09
C ASN A 4 1.85 -9.94 59.39
N ALA A 5 2.79 -9.02 59.18
CA ALA A 5 2.64 -7.77 58.43
C ALA A 5 2.68 -8.03 56.90
N PRO A 6 2.07 -7.18 56.06
CA PRO A 6 2.40 -7.14 54.65
C PRO A 6 3.75 -6.43 54.47
N ARG A 7 4.72 -7.15 53.90
CA ARG A 7 6.00 -6.60 53.43
C ARG A 7 5.79 -5.93 52.08
N ASP A 8 6.11 -4.64 52.01
CA ASP A 8 6.47 -3.96 50.78
C ASP A 8 7.60 -4.71 50.07
N ALA A 9 7.38 -5.10 48.82
CA ALA A 9 8.43 -5.49 47.90
C ALA A 9 8.12 -4.96 46.50
N ARG A 10 8.52 -3.69 46.28
CA ARG A 10 8.73 -3.12 44.94
C ARG A 10 9.66 -4.05 44.15
N ARG A 11 9.14 -4.85 43.22
CA ARG A 11 9.98 -5.47 42.19
C ARG A 11 10.38 -4.40 41.17
N ARG A 12 11.63 -3.95 41.31
CA ARG A 12 12.38 -3.25 40.27
C ARG A 12 12.49 -4.18 39.06
N SER A 13 11.78 -3.88 37.97
CA SER A 13 12.02 -4.50 36.67
C SER A 13 13.36 -3.98 36.15
N LYS A 14 14.34 -4.88 36.01
CA LYS A 14 15.62 -4.58 35.35
C LYS A 14 15.33 -4.24 33.89
N VAL A 15 15.55 -2.97 33.54
CA VAL A 15 15.61 -2.50 32.16
C VAL A 15 16.91 -2.99 31.56
N THR A 16 16.86 -4.04 30.75
CA THR A 16 17.97 -4.44 29.89
C THR A 16 18.05 -3.45 28.73
N ARG A 17 18.93 -2.45 28.87
CA ARG A 17 19.37 -1.58 27.79
C ARG A 17 20.23 -2.41 26.84
N GLY A 18 19.63 -2.93 25.77
CA GLY A 18 20.36 -3.48 24.63
C GLY A 18 21.02 -2.32 23.88
N ALA A 19 22.35 -2.28 23.91
CA ALA A 19 23.15 -1.35 23.12
C ALA A 19 23.02 -1.73 21.63
N ILE A 20 22.32 -0.89 20.86
CA ILE A 20 22.39 -0.93 19.40
C ILE A 20 23.59 -0.07 19.03
N ALA A 21 24.66 -0.74 18.59
CA ALA A 21 25.82 -0.09 18.01
C ALA A 21 25.42 0.56 16.68
N CYS A 22 25.59 1.88 16.60
CA CYS A 22 25.48 2.65 15.37
C CYS A 22 26.62 2.27 14.43
N THR A 23 26.36 1.37 13.48
CA THR A 23 27.18 1.27 12.27
C THR A 23 26.78 2.42 11.34
N ALA A 24 27.53 3.52 11.44
CA ALA A 24 27.53 4.58 10.45
C ALA A 24 28.07 4.01 9.13
N ILE A 25 27.17 3.73 8.17
CA ILE A 25 27.55 3.47 6.79
C ILE A 25 27.82 4.84 6.17
N ALA A 26 29.10 5.21 6.08
CA ALA A 26 29.55 6.33 5.29
C ALA A 26 29.30 6.02 3.81
N LEU A 27 28.26 6.61 3.23
CA LEU A 27 28.08 6.63 1.79
C LEU A 27 29.00 7.73 1.21
N PRO A 28 29.94 7.42 0.31
CA PRO A 28 30.70 8.46 -0.38
C PRO A 28 29.76 9.27 -1.26
N VAL A 29 29.64 10.55 -0.94
CA VAL A 29 29.01 11.58 -1.78
C VAL A 29 29.88 11.73 -3.02
N LEU A 30 29.47 11.11 -4.13
CA LEU A 30 30.04 11.38 -5.45
C LEU A 30 29.44 12.70 -5.96
N LEU A 31 30.08 13.80 -5.58
CA LEU A 31 30.01 15.08 -6.27
C LEU A 31 30.72 14.93 -7.62
N VAL A 32 29.97 14.73 -8.70
CA VAL A 32 30.46 14.96 -10.06
C VAL A 32 30.02 16.35 -10.48
N ALA A 33 30.82 17.34 -10.07
CA ALA A 33 30.95 18.57 -10.83
C ALA A 33 32.02 18.29 -11.91
N GLY A 34 31.58 18.17 -13.16
CA GLY A 34 32.43 17.84 -14.30
C GLY A 34 32.12 18.76 -15.46
N CYS A 35 32.36 20.06 -15.28
CA CYS A 35 32.54 21.01 -16.37
C CYS A 35 34.03 21.33 -16.46
N SER A 36 34.76 20.60 -17.29
CA SER A 36 36.09 20.99 -17.78
C SER A 36 36.28 20.40 -19.18
N SER A 37 35.89 21.17 -20.19
CA SER A 37 36.60 21.13 -21.47
C SER A 37 37.67 22.20 -21.40
N ASP A 38 38.89 21.77 -21.07
CA ASP A 38 40.11 22.54 -21.26
C ASP A 38 40.54 22.37 -22.73
N SER A 39 40.50 23.45 -23.49
CA SER A 39 41.10 23.52 -24.82
C SER A 39 41.42 24.96 -25.16
N GLY A 40 42.72 25.25 -25.19
CA GLY A 40 43.31 26.33 -25.98
C GLY A 40 43.37 27.69 -25.28
N GLY A 41 44.54 28.01 -24.73
CA GLY A 41 45.01 29.39 -24.69
C GLY A 41 45.76 29.68 -25.98
N ASP A 42 45.34 30.73 -26.71
CA ASP A 42 46.25 31.59 -27.48
C ASP A 42 45.55 32.91 -27.84
N GLU A 43 46.35 33.98 -27.87
CA GLU A 43 46.00 35.40 -27.93
C GLU A 43 45.45 35.86 -29.30
N GLY A 44 44.59 36.89 -29.32
CA GLY A 44 44.25 37.61 -30.56
C GLY A 44 43.10 38.61 -30.42
N GLY A 45 43.39 39.90 -30.59
CA GLY A 45 42.49 41.02 -30.26
C GLY A 45 41.26 41.24 -31.16
N GLY A 46 40.39 42.16 -30.74
CA GLY A 46 39.36 42.78 -31.60
C GLY A 46 37.99 43.04 -30.94
N ASN A 47 37.72 44.30 -30.60
CA ASN A 47 36.47 44.98 -30.13
C ASN A 47 35.19 44.66 -30.97
N PRO A 48 33.94 45.13 -30.67
CA PRO A 48 33.23 45.53 -29.43
C PRO A 48 31.84 44.83 -29.20
N SER A 49 31.23 45.08 -28.02
CA SER A 49 29.77 45.10 -27.69
C SER A 49 28.81 44.04 -28.23
N ALA A 50 28.22 43.26 -27.30
CA ALA A 50 26.78 43.01 -27.23
C ALA A 50 26.42 42.38 -25.87
N ASP A 51 25.86 43.19 -24.96
CA ASP A 51 25.00 42.69 -23.89
C ASP A 51 23.85 41.93 -24.53
N SER A 52 23.91 40.60 -24.46
CA SER A 52 22.77 39.73 -24.75
C SER A 52 22.52 38.92 -23.49
N SER A 53 21.76 39.51 -22.58
CA SER A 53 20.99 38.75 -21.59
C SER A 53 20.01 37.89 -22.38
N ALA A 54 20.43 36.69 -22.75
CA ALA A 54 19.50 35.67 -23.21
C ALA A 54 18.52 35.39 -22.07
N PRO A 55 17.20 35.42 -22.31
CA PRO A 55 16.26 34.97 -21.30
C PRO A 55 16.52 33.47 -21.10
N SER A 56 16.90 33.08 -19.89
CA SER A 56 16.84 31.70 -19.47
C SER A 56 15.36 31.31 -19.41
N ASP A 57 14.77 30.94 -20.55
CA ASP A 57 13.51 30.21 -20.59
C ASP A 57 13.78 28.79 -20.10
N ASP A 58 13.99 28.67 -18.79
CA ASP A 58 14.08 27.43 -18.02
C ASP A 58 12.67 26.85 -17.84
N SER A 59 11.92 26.73 -18.94
CA SER A 59 10.69 25.96 -18.97
C SER A 59 11.05 24.51 -19.25
N ALA A 60 11.64 23.84 -18.27
CA ALA A 60 11.74 22.38 -18.29
C ALA A 60 10.33 21.81 -18.56
N PRO A 61 10.17 20.80 -19.44
CA PRO A 61 8.87 20.29 -19.79
C PRO A 61 8.13 19.81 -18.54
N SER A 62 7.04 20.50 -18.21
CA SER A 62 6.14 20.15 -17.12
C SER A 62 5.52 18.78 -17.42
N LEU A 63 5.71 17.83 -16.49
CA LEU A 63 5.06 16.53 -16.58
C LEU A 63 3.53 16.72 -16.54
N PRO A 64 2.77 16.02 -17.39
CA PRO A 64 1.32 16.09 -17.35
C PRO A 64 0.84 15.61 -15.98
N PRO A 65 -0.13 16.28 -15.35
CA PRO A 65 -0.55 15.90 -14.02
C PRO A 65 -1.36 14.59 -14.07
N GLY A 66 -1.43 13.87 -12.94
CA GLY A 66 -2.24 12.66 -12.84
C GLY A 66 -3.72 12.91 -13.19
N LYS A 67 -4.39 11.90 -13.75
CA LYS A 67 -5.81 11.96 -14.15
C LYS A 67 -6.72 12.27 -12.95
N PHE A 68 -6.62 11.45 -11.90
CA PHE A 68 -7.39 11.60 -10.68
C PHE A 68 -6.74 12.63 -9.76
N LYS A 69 -7.55 13.57 -9.25
CA LYS A 69 -7.10 14.63 -8.32
C LYS A 69 -7.38 14.32 -6.86
N ALA A 70 -8.40 13.49 -6.61
CA ALA A 70 -8.81 13.10 -5.28
C ALA A 70 -9.07 11.60 -5.21
N LEU A 71 -9.13 11.09 -3.99
CA LEU A 71 -9.58 9.74 -3.71
C LEU A 71 -10.99 9.78 -3.13
N PRO A 72 -11.88 8.85 -3.50
CA PRO A 72 -13.09 8.62 -2.72
C PRO A 72 -12.70 8.08 -1.34
N ASP A 73 -13.63 8.19 -0.41
CA ASP A 73 -13.48 7.49 0.87
C ASP A 73 -13.59 5.98 0.66
N ALA A 74 -12.51 5.23 0.96
CA ALA A 74 -12.53 3.77 0.94
C ALA A 74 -13.67 3.20 1.80
N CYS A 75 -13.92 3.75 2.99
CA CYS A 75 -14.99 3.29 3.89
C CYS A 75 -16.40 3.56 3.34
N GLY A 76 -16.55 4.61 2.53
CA GLY A 76 -17.81 4.96 1.87
C GLY A 76 -18.10 4.15 0.60
N ALA A 77 -17.10 3.47 0.03
CA ALA A 77 -17.17 2.99 -1.34
C ALA A 77 -18.17 1.83 -1.57
N LEU A 78 -18.38 0.94 -0.60
CA LEU A 78 -19.16 -0.28 -0.84
C LEU A 78 -20.67 -0.10 -0.65
N GLY A 79 -21.09 0.82 0.23
CA GLY A 79 -22.48 0.92 0.64
C GLY A 79 -23.01 -0.34 1.35
N LYS A 80 -24.14 -0.18 2.05
CA LYS A 80 -24.66 -1.19 2.99
C LYS A 80 -24.93 -2.56 2.38
N LYS A 81 -25.56 -2.60 1.19
CA LYS A 81 -25.96 -3.88 0.55
C LYS A 81 -24.77 -4.72 0.09
N ALA A 82 -23.76 -4.09 -0.52
CA ALA A 82 -22.56 -4.81 -0.94
C ALA A 82 -21.79 -5.31 0.29
N LEU A 83 -21.67 -4.47 1.33
CA LEU A 83 -21.00 -4.87 2.56
C LEU A 83 -21.68 -6.06 3.25
N GLN A 84 -23.01 -6.09 3.35
CA GLN A 84 -23.73 -7.24 3.91
C GLN A 84 -23.50 -8.54 3.15
N THR A 85 -23.22 -8.45 1.84
CA THR A 85 -22.93 -9.61 0.99
C THR A 85 -21.48 -10.07 1.14
N LEU A 86 -20.54 -9.13 1.20
CA LEU A 86 -19.10 -9.40 1.26
C LEU A 86 -18.62 -9.73 2.69
N VAL A 87 -19.17 -9.06 3.69
CA VAL A 87 -18.79 -9.25 5.10
C VAL A 87 -20.07 -9.43 5.92
N PRO A 88 -20.69 -10.62 5.88
CA PRO A 88 -21.89 -10.91 6.66
C PRO A 88 -21.63 -10.68 8.15
N ASN A 89 -22.59 -10.05 8.83
CA ASN A 89 -22.44 -9.65 10.24
C ASN A 89 -21.18 -8.81 10.50
N ALA A 90 -20.86 -7.88 9.60
CA ALA A 90 -19.80 -6.90 9.83
C ALA A 90 -19.97 -6.23 11.21
N THR A 91 -18.91 -6.19 12.00
CA THR A 91 -18.92 -5.59 13.35
C THR A 91 -19.23 -4.10 13.30
N ASP A 92 -18.75 -3.43 12.24
CA ASP A 92 -19.03 -2.04 11.94
C ASP A 92 -19.41 -1.92 10.46
N ALA A 93 -20.58 -1.33 10.17
CA ALA A 93 -21.04 -1.11 8.81
C ALA A 93 -20.31 0.04 8.10
N GLY A 94 -19.74 0.99 8.87
CA GLY A 94 -18.89 2.06 8.35
C GLY A 94 -17.46 1.60 8.09
N GLY A 95 -17.05 0.48 8.70
CA GLY A 95 -15.70 -0.02 8.62
C GLY A 95 -14.71 0.79 9.45
N LYS A 96 -13.56 0.20 9.69
CA LYS A 96 -12.46 0.82 10.41
C LYS A 96 -11.51 1.46 9.41
N ARG A 97 -11.39 2.78 9.43
CA ARG A 97 -10.33 3.49 8.70
C ARG A 97 -8.97 3.11 9.26
N LEU A 98 -8.04 2.81 8.36
CA LEU A 98 -6.64 2.54 8.68
C LEU A 98 -5.76 3.63 8.06
N GLY A 99 -4.64 3.94 8.72
CA GLY A 99 -3.73 4.99 8.30
C GLY A 99 -4.15 6.38 8.79
N ASP A 100 -3.43 7.39 8.30
CA ASP A 100 -3.65 8.80 8.63
C ASP A 100 -4.89 9.33 7.88
N SER A 101 -5.80 9.99 8.59
CA SER A 101 -6.99 10.62 7.99
C SER A 101 -6.68 11.81 7.10
N ASP A 102 -5.50 12.42 7.24
CA ASP A 102 -5.11 13.62 6.49
C ASP A 102 -4.35 13.28 5.18
N ALA A 103 -4.04 12.00 4.95
CA ALA A 103 -3.40 11.55 3.73
C ALA A 103 -4.34 11.72 2.52
N LYS A 104 -4.05 12.71 1.66
CA LYS A 104 -4.86 13.02 0.47
C LYS A 104 -4.65 12.05 -0.70
N ASP A 105 -3.61 11.24 -0.62
CA ASP A 105 -3.16 10.34 -1.67
C ASP A 105 -3.33 8.86 -1.29
N ALA A 106 -3.80 8.56 -0.08
CA ALA A 106 -4.07 7.20 0.37
C ALA A 106 -5.39 7.12 1.16
N SER A 107 -6.15 6.05 0.95
CA SER A 107 -7.35 5.77 1.73
C SER A 107 -7.48 4.28 1.97
N THR A 108 -7.50 3.85 3.24
CA THR A 108 -7.64 2.44 3.60
C THR A 108 -8.80 2.23 4.55
N CYS A 109 -9.61 1.21 4.28
CA CYS A 109 -10.68 0.77 5.15
C CYS A 109 -10.70 -0.74 5.33
N LEU A 110 -11.06 -1.16 6.54
CA LEU A 110 -11.14 -2.55 6.95
C LEU A 110 -12.52 -2.86 7.50
N TRP A 111 -13.11 -3.95 7.04
CA TRP A 111 -14.29 -4.56 7.64
C TRP A 111 -13.97 -5.98 8.04
N SER A 112 -14.51 -6.41 9.16
CA SER A 112 -14.54 -7.81 9.54
C SER A 112 -15.91 -8.19 10.10
N GLY A 113 -16.26 -9.46 9.94
CA GLY A 113 -17.53 -10.00 10.36
C GLY A 113 -17.43 -11.49 10.63
N LEU A 114 -18.26 -11.97 11.55
CA LEU A 114 -18.35 -13.37 11.90
C LEU A 114 -19.83 -13.79 11.91
N LYS A 115 -20.18 -14.71 11.02
CA LYS A 115 -21.50 -15.33 11.00
C LYS A 115 -21.37 -16.80 11.39
N LYS A 116 -21.77 -17.11 12.63
CA LYS A 116 -21.47 -18.40 13.28
C LYS A 116 -19.95 -18.61 13.33
N TYR A 117 -19.43 -19.48 12.47
CA TYR A 117 -18.01 -19.79 12.35
C TYR A 117 -17.37 -19.20 11.09
N ASP A 118 -18.17 -18.62 10.20
CA ASP A 118 -17.72 -18.07 8.94
C ASP A 118 -17.19 -16.64 9.15
N TYR A 119 -15.86 -16.51 9.23
CA TYR A 119 -15.19 -15.23 9.34
C TYR A 119 -14.88 -14.67 7.95
N ARG A 120 -15.14 -13.37 7.79
CA ARG A 120 -14.74 -12.59 6.62
C ARG A 120 -14.03 -11.33 7.05
N GLN A 121 -12.99 -10.98 6.29
CA GLN A 121 -12.31 -9.70 6.40
C GLN A 121 -12.08 -9.14 5.00
N LEU A 122 -12.42 -7.88 4.82
CA LEU A 122 -12.22 -7.13 3.58
C LEU A 122 -11.42 -5.88 3.91
N THR A 123 -10.27 -5.71 3.27
CA THR A 123 -9.49 -4.48 3.30
C THR A 123 -9.49 -3.87 1.91
N ILE A 124 -9.78 -2.58 1.82
CA ILE A 124 -9.63 -1.79 0.60
C ILE A 124 -8.56 -0.75 0.87
N THR A 125 -7.55 -0.71 0.01
CA THR A 125 -6.51 0.33 -0.01
C THR A 125 -6.51 1.03 -1.36
N LEU A 126 -6.61 2.35 -1.33
CA LEU A 126 -6.49 3.23 -2.48
C LEU A 126 -5.19 4.00 -2.36
N LYS A 127 -4.40 4.04 -3.44
CA LYS A 127 -3.20 4.88 -3.53
C LYS A 127 -3.22 5.65 -4.84
N ARG A 128 -3.26 6.97 -4.75
CA ARG A 128 -3.18 7.91 -5.88
C ARG A 128 -1.76 8.45 -5.97
N PHE A 129 -1.31 8.67 -7.19
CA PHE A 129 0.00 9.23 -7.48
C PHE A 129 -0.16 10.58 -8.19
N ASP A 130 0.76 11.49 -7.90
CA ASP A 130 0.96 12.73 -8.64
C ASP A 130 2.21 12.63 -9.49
N SER A 131 2.25 13.36 -10.59
CA SER A 131 3.45 13.45 -11.40
C SER A 131 4.46 14.29 -10.63
N ASP A 132 5.69 13.80 -10.57
CA ASP A 132 6.77 14.43 -9.82
C ASP A 132 8.01 14.50 -10.71
N ALA A 133 8.75 15.61 -10.65
CA ALA A 133 9.88 15.83 -11.54
C ALA A 133 11.01 14.80 -11.35
N SER A 134 11.15 14.23 -10.14
CA SER A 134 12.16 13.23 -9.81
C SER A 134 11.66 11.81 -10.03
N LEU A 135 10.37 11.54 -9.75
CA LEU A 135 9.78 10.19 -9.82
C LEU A 135 9.09 9.89 -11.16
N GLY A 136 8.90 10.91 -11.99
CA GLY A 136 8.29 10.80 -13.32
C GLY A 136 6.75 10.86 -13.31
N PRO A 137 6.12 10.48 -14.43
CA PRO A 137 4.67 10.57 -14.60
C PRO A 137 3.88 9.71 -13.61
N ALA A 138 2.74 10.23 -13.15
CA ALA A 138 1.89 9.60 -12.13
C ALA A 138 1.41 8.17 -12.51
N ASP A 139 1.09 7.93 -13.77
CA ASP A 139 0.65 6.62 -14.27
C ASP A 139 1.80 5.59 -14.27
N LYS A 140 3.04 6.03 -14.50
CA LYS A 140 4.23 5.20 -14.40
C LYS A 140 4.53 4.83 -12.96
N GLN A 141 4.42 5.79 -12.04
CA GLN A 141 4.55 5.53 -10.61
C GLN A 141 3.49 4.53 -10.12
N ALA A 142 2.22 4.71 -10.52
CA ALA A 142 1.14 3.77 -10.20
C ALA A 142 1.42 2.36 -10.77
N GLY A 143 1.94 2.26 -11.99
CA GLY A 143 2.32 0.99 -12.59
C GLY A 143 3.51 0.31 -11.91
N ALA A 144 4.48 1.08 -11.43
CA ALA A 144 5.58 0.56 -10.61
C ALA A 144 5.07 0.03 -9.27
N TYR A 145 4.21 0.80 -8.59
CA TYR A 145 3.60 0.40 -7.33
C TYR A 145 2.74 -0.88 -7.48
N LEU A 146 1.94 -0.99 -8.54
CA LEU A 146 1.18 -2.21 -8.83
C LEU A 146 2.09 -3.44 -8.94
N LYS A 147 3.20 -3.33 -9.68
CA LYS A 147 4.17 -4.44 -9.83
C LYS A 147 4.81 -4.80 -8.49
N GLN A 148 5.15 -3.79 -7.69
CA GLN A 148 5.70 -4.00 -6.35
C GLN A 148 4.71 -4.76 -5.46
N GLN A 149 3.44 -4.35 -5.40
CA GLN A 149 2.43 -5.04 -4.61
C GLN A 149 2.23 -6.50 -5.03
N ILE A 150 2.23 -6.79 -6.33
CA ILE A 150 2.15 -8.16 -6.84
C ILE A 150 3.39 -8.97 -6.43
N ALA A 151 4.59 -8.39 -6.54
CA ALA A 151 5.84 -9.04 -6.13
C ALA A 151 5.85 -9.33 -4.62
N GLU A 152 5.49 -8.36 -3.77
CA GLU A 152 5.40 -8.53 -2.32
C GLU A 152 4.48 -9.69 -1.92
N ILE A 153 3.34 -9.87 -2.61
CA ILE A 153 2.42 -10.99 -2.36
C ILE A 153 3.06 -12.33 -2.74
N LYS A 154 3.78 -12.38 -3.86
CA LYS A 154 4.39 -13.62 -4.41
C LYS A 154 5.62 -14.05 -3.63
N ASP A 155 6.42 -13.10 -3.17
CA ASP A 155 7.68 -13.33 -2.48
C ASP A 155 7.47 -13.56 -0.97
N ASN A 156 6.27 -13.28 -0.46
CA ASN A 156 5.93 -13.56 0.93
C ASN A 156 5.79 -15.07 1.19
N GLU A 157 6.79 -15.63 1.87
CA GLU A 157 6.88 -17.06 2.19
C GLU A 157 5.72 -17.60 3.06
N THR A 158 4.97 -16.72 3.74
CA THR A 158 3.79 -17.13 4.53
C THR A 158 2.59 -17.45 3.64
N ASN A 159 2.58 -16.95 2.39
CA ASN A 159 1.55 -17.23 1.40
C ASN A 159 1.84 -18.57 0.70
N LYS A 160 0.90 -19.51 0.81
CA LYS A 160 1.02 -20.85 0.26
C LYS A 160 0.15 -21.01 -0.99
N GLY A 161 0.73 -21.64 -2.00
CA GLY A 161 0.02 -21.97 -3.24
C GLY A 161 -0.47 -20.76 -4.02
N VAL A 162 0.31 -19.67 -4.05
CA VAL A 162 -0.02 -18.43 -4.75
C VAL A 162 -0.33 -18.71 -6.22
N LYS A 163 -1.55 -18.32 -6.64
CA LYS A 163 -2.01 -18.40 -8.02
C LYS A 163 -2.42 -17.02 -8.50
N GLU A 164 -1.67 -16.51 -9.47
CA GLU A 164 -1.93 -15.23 -10.12
C GLU A 164 -2.78 -15.42 -11.37
N LYS A 165 -3.73 -14.50 -11.60
CA LYS A 165 -4.47 -14.38 -12.85
C LYS A 165 -4.56 -12.91 -13.25
N PRO A 166 -4.44 -12.57 -14.55
CA PRO A 166 -4.69 -11.21 -15.01
C PRO A 166 -6.17 -10.83 -14.84
N LEU A 167 -6.42 -9.59 -14.47
CA LEU A 167 -7.78 -9.06 -14.35
C LEU A 167 -8.41 -8.81 -15.72
N LYS A 168 -9.72 -9.06 -15.81
CA LYS A 168 -10.53 -8.73 -17.00
C LYS A 168 -11.65 -7.78 -16.57
N GLY A 169 -11.65 -6.56 -17.09
CA GLY A 169 -12.72 -5.59 -16.85
C GLY A 169 -12.69 -4.90 -15.47
N VAL A 170 -11.56 -4.91 -14.77
CA VAL A 170 -11.34 -4.15 -13.53
C VAL A 170 -10.10 -3.28 -13.68
N GLY A 171 -10.29 -1.98 -13.85
CA GLY A 171 -9.22 -1.04 -14.17
C GLY A 171 -8.64 -1.26 -15.57
N GLN A 172 -7.46 -0.70 -15.81
CA GLN A 172 -6.73 -0.81 -17.10
C GLN A 172 -5.79 -1.99 -17.11
N THR A 173 -5.17 -2.30 -15.98
CA THR A 173 -4.24 -3.41 -15.81
C THR A 173 -4.25 -3.88 -14.37
N GLY A 174 -3.83 -5.12 -14.13
CA GLY A 174 -3.69 -5.67 -12.80
C GLY A 174 -3.87 -7.18 -12.75
N SER A 175 -3.73 -7.71 -11.54
CA SER A 175 -3.79 -9.14 -11.25
C SER A 175 -4.61 -9.42 -10.00
N THR A 176 -5.19 -10.61 -9.95
CA THR A 176 -5.80 -11.20 -8.77
C THR A 176 -4.97 -12.41 -8.35
N LEU A 177 -4.62 -12.50 -7.06
CA LEU A 177 -3.75 -13.51 -6.48
C LEU A 177 -4.48 -14.25 -5.37
N GLY A 178 -4.73 -15.55 -5.57
CA GLY A 178 -5.35 -16.41 -4.58
C GLY A 178 -4.32 -17.29 -3.88
N PHE A 179 -4.42 -17.42 -2.55
CA PHE A 179 -3.50 -18.22 -1.73
C PHE A 179 -4.14 -18.61 -0.39
N THR A 180 -3.46 -19.46 0.38
CA THR A 180 -3.76 -19.65 1.81
C THR A 180 -2.59 -19.22 2.68
N HIS A 181 -2.85 -18.90 3.94
CA HIS A 181 -1.82 -18.60 4.94
C HIS A 181 -2.35 -18.87 6.34
N GLU A 182 -1.47 -19.04 7.32
CA GLU A 182 -1.87 -19.23 8.72
C GLU A 182 -1.83 -17.91 9.49
N LYS A 183 -2.86 -17.62 10.29
CA LYS A 183 -2.80 -16.57 11.32
C LYS A 183 -2.87 -17.18 12.71
N LYS A 184 -2.02 -16.68 13.59
CA LYS A 184 -2.00 -17.03 15.01
C LYS A 184 -2.78 -15.98 15.80
N SER A 185 -3.77 -16.44 16.56
CA SER A 185 -4.47 -15.60 17.54
C SER A 185 -3.60 -15.28 18.75
N ASP A 186 -4.00 -14.29 19.55
CA ASP A 186 -3.34 -13.93 20.81
C ASP A 186 -3.26 -15.11 21.80
N LYS A 187 -4.20 -16.06 21.70
CA LYS A 187 -4.26 -17.29 22.51
C LYS A 187 -3.43 -18.44 21.93
N GLY A 188 -2.65 -18.17 20.89
CA GLY A 188 -1.74 -19.12 20.26
C GLY A 188 -2.39 -20.14 19.31
N LYS A 189 -3.71 -20.12 19.14
CA LYS A 189 -4.40 -20.95 18.14
C LYS A 189 -4.08 -20.46 16.75
N LYS A 190 -3.68 -21.37 15.86
CA LYS A 190 -3.48 -21.13 14.44
C LYS A 190 -4.75 -21.49 13.69
N ASN A 191 -5.14 -20.66 12.73
CA ASN A 191 -6.18 -20.99 11.77
C ASN A 191 -5.64 -20.72 10.37
N GLU A 192 -5.97 -21.60 9.43
CA GLU A 192 -5.73 -21.34 8.01
C GLU A 192 -6.76 -20.33 7.50
N PHE A 193 -6.30 -19.38 6.69
CA PHE A 193 -7.12 -18.43 5.98
C PHE A 193 -6.95 -18.67 4.49
N ARG A 194 -8.05 -18.57 3.74
CA ARG A 194 -7.96 -18.37 2.29
C ARG A 194 -8.10 -16.89 2.01
N ALA A 195 -7.22 -16.38 1.15
CA ALA A 195 -7.17 -14.98 0.78
C ALA A 195 -7.18 -14.81 -0.74
N GLN A 196 -7.73 -13.69 -1.15
CA GLN A 196 -7.68 -13.19 -2.52
C GLN A 196 -7.23 -11.73 -2.48
N HIS A 197 -6.09 -11.44 -3.12
CA HIS A 197 -5.57 -10.09 -3.26
C HIS A 197 -5.74 -9.64 -4.71
N LEU A 198 -6.60 -8.66 -4.94
CA LEU A 198 -6.77 -8.01 -6.23
C LEU A 198 -6.01 -6.69 -6.22
N VAL A 199 -5.07 -6.52 -7.14
CA VAL A 199 -4.33 -5.26 -7.33
C VAL A 199 -4.61 -4.76 -8.74
N SER A 200 -5.29 -3.61 -8.85
CA SER A 200 -5.71 -3.03 -10.12
C SER A 200 -5.23 -1.58 -10.23
N GLN A 201 -4.67 -1.24 -11.38
CA GLN A 201 -4.33 0.12 -11.75
C GLN A 201 -5.38 0.68 -12.69
N ASN A 202 -5.78 1.92 -12.44
CA ASN A 202 -6.52 2.76 -13.37
C ASN A 202 -5.80 4.12 -13.43
N HIS A 203 -5.12 4.44 -14.53
CA HIS A 203 -4.29 5.64 -14.65
C HIS A 203 -3.31 5.81 -13.47
N ASN A 204 -3.41 6.92 -12.72
CA ASN A 204 -2.58 7.24 -11.57
C ASN A 204 -3.15 6.75 -10.23
N LEU A 205 -4.07 5.79 -10.25
CA LEU A 205 -4.65 5.17 -9.06
C LEU A 205 -4.35 3.66 -9.06
N VAL A 206 -3.96 3.15 -7.89
CA VAL A 206 -3.95 1.72 -7.60
C VAL A 206 -4.99 1.41 -6.52
N VAL A 207 -5.81 0.40 -6.80
CA VAL A 207 -6.78 -0.18 -5.88
C VAL A 207 -6.29 -1.57 -5.51
N THR A 208 -6.06 -1.78 -4.21
CA THR A 208 -5.78 -3.09 -3.63
C THR A 208 -6.98 -3.53 -2.81
N VAL A 209 -7.53 -4.69 -3.14
CA VAL A 209 -8.59 -5.35 -2.37
C VAL A 209 -8.04 -6.65 -1.80
N GLU A 210 -7.97 -6.73 -0.48
CA GLU A 210 -7.58 -7.95 0.25
C GLU A 210 -8.85 -8.53 0.85
N TYR A 211 -9.29 -9.66 0.32
CA TYR A 211 -10.49 -10.33 0.80
C TYR A 211 -10.15 -11.74 1.25
N GLU A 212 -10.36 -12.00 2.54
CA GLU A 212 -9.96 -13.25 3.16
C GLU A 212 -11.02 -13.77 4.13
N GLY A 213 -10.89 -15.04 4.48
CA GLY A 213 -11.74 -15.64 5.49
C GLY A 213 -11.25 -17.00 5.94
N THR A 214 -11.88 -17.46 7.03
CA THR A 214 -11.63 -18.76 7.64
C THR A 214 -12.93 -19.29 8.23
N GLY A 215 -13.01 -20.60 8.39
CA GLY A 215 -14.03 -21.25 9.19
C GLY A 215 -13.46 -21.57 10.58
N PHE A 216 -13.89 -20.85 11.60
CA PHE A 216 -13.51 -21.15 12.97
C PHE A 216 -14.16 -22.46 13.46
N GLU A 217 -13.66 -23.01 14.56
CA GLU A 217 -14.22 -24.23 15.18
C GLU A 217 -14.34 -25.43 14.22
N GLY A 218 -13.43 -25.54 13.24
CA GLY A 218 -13.44 -26.60 12.24
C GLY A 218 -14.39 -26.35 11.06
N GLY A 219 -14.92 -25.14 10.92
CA GLY A 219 -15.66 -24.73 9.74
C GLY A 219 -14.80 -24.70 8.48
N ASP A 220 -15.45 -24.78 7.32
CA ASP A 220 -14.77 -24.74 6.03
C ASP A 220 -14.21 -23.35 5.71
N LEU A 221 -13.11 -23.33 4.95
CA LEU A 221 -12.63 -22.10 4.32
C LEU A 221 -13.64 -21.60 3.27
N PRO A 222 -13.78 -20.28 3.08
CA PRO A 222 -14.46 -19.73 1.91
C PRO A 222 -13.94 -20.37 0.62
N SER A 223 -14.80 -20.58 -0.37
CA SER A 223 -14.32 -20.99 -1.69
C SER A 223 -13.50 -19.87 -2.35
N ALA A 224 -12.48 -20.25 -3.13
CA ALA A 224 -11.65 -19.29 -3.86
C ALA A 224 -12.49 -18.41 -4.81
N ASP A 225 -13.47 -19.01 -5.49
CA ASP A 225 -14.39 -18.29 -6.41
C ASP A 225 -15.25 -17.23 -5.69
N THR A 226 -15.67 -17.49 -4.45
CA THR A 226 -16.41 -16.51 -3.66
C THR A 226 -15.54 -15.30 -3.32
N LEU A 227 -14.28 -15.54 -2.95
CA LEU A 227 -13.35 -14.45 -2.64
C LEU A 227 -12.96 -13.67 -3.90
N ASP A 228 -12.68 -14.36 -5.01
CA ASP A 228 -12.35 -13.73 -6.31
C ASP A 228 -13.46 -12.81 -6.80
N LYS A 229 -14.69 -13.33 -6.91
CA LYS A 229 -15.85 -12.52 -7.30
C LYS A 229 -16.17 -11.41 -6.31
N GLY A 230 -15.91 -11.64 -5.02
CA GLY A 230 -16.11 -10.63 -3.99
C GLY A 230 -15.14 -9.46 -4.14
N ALA A 231 -13.86 -9.76 -4.34
CA ALA A 231 -12.80 -8.78 -4.55
C ALA A 231 -13.02 -7.98 -5.84
N GLU A 232 -13.36 -8.64 -6.95
CA GLU A 232 -13.69 -7.98 -8.22
C GLU A 232 -14.87 -7.01 -8.08
N LYS A 233 -15.96 -7.43 -7.43
CA LYS A 233 -17.13 -6.56 -7.20
C LYS A 233 -16.79 -5.34 -6.34
N ALA A 234 -15.99 -5.52 -5.30
CA ALA A 234 -15.52 -4.42 -4.47
C ALA A 234 -14.69 -3.41 -5.28
N ALA A 235 -13.72 -3.91 -6.06
CA ALA A 235 -12.86 -3.08 -6.90
C ALA A 235 -13.64 -2.32 -7.99
N GLN A 236 -14.55 -2.97 -8.69
CA GLN A 236 -15.41 -2.33 -9.70
C GLN A 236 -16.24 -1.18 -9.10
N ARG A 237 -16.78 -1.40 -7.90
CA ARG A 237 -17.59 -0.40 -7.22
C ARG A 237 -16.79 0.81 -6.76
N ILE A 238 -15.54 0.62 -6.34
CA ILE A 238 -14.63 1.74 -6.04
C ILE A 238 -14.30 2.51 -7.32
N LEU A 239 -13.90 1.79 -8.36
CA LEU A 239 -13.49 2.40 -9.63
C LEU A 239 -14.64 3.13 -10.33
N SER A 240 -15.91 2.83 -10.02
CA SER A 240 -17.04 3.61 -10.51
C SER A 240 -17.26 4.94 -9.79
N GLN A 241 -16.51 5.21 -8.70
CA GLN A 241 -16.65 6.40 -7.86
C GLN A 241 -15.46 7.37 -7.96
N VAL A 242 -14.40 6.99 -8.68
CA VAL A 242 -13.22 7.84 -8.87
C VAL A 242 -13.44 8.80 -10.03
N SER A 243 -13.05 10.06 -9.85
CA SER A 243 -13.21 11.15 -10.82
C SER A 243 -11.92 11.94 -10.99
#